data_AF-A0A8C0IWB2-F1
#
_entry.id   AF-A0A8C0IWB2-F1
#
_cell.length_a   1.000
_cell.length_b   1.000
_cell.length_c   1.000
_cell.angle_alpha   90.00
_cell.angle_beta   90.00
_cell.angle_gamma   90.00
#
_symmetry.space_group_name_H-M   'P 1'
#
loop_
_entity.id
_entity.type
_entity.pdbx_description
1 polymer ?
#
loop_
_entity_poly.entity_id
_entity_poly.type
_entity_poly.pdbx_seq_one_letter_code
_entity_poly.pdbx_strand_id
1 'polypeptide(L)'
;MDPEVEEIARVLLHKTGDSSEFIQKAADRSLGIMVGSVTPMRAMAALMAGGVNHRNPPVRKCAAEHLLTVMEQIGAEKLLSGTRDNTELLVQTLVKLAQDCNQDTRFYGRKMLNVLMPHPKFDGYLKQSLPSHNLRNVMATIKAGSHCNQVSRKHPESVFVIVILKTLLPKGDFEFFCPNTRSRSDTLAPTQPVVRRSSLRSVEAMEQLKELNKLLMAKEFQTRMEGVTLLVEHCRNNPQLVSANIIQIFDAFALRLQDSNKKVNQHALESAASIIPILKDGLHPVVVSMVTVVTDNLNSKNSGIYTAAIMNVSLSLSDNALLLQAFASRVHFISGRAMQDITEHLSALVSSVYSRKPQAVERHTLPVLWYFLNNMIGNGVLPGRSGNVRTVVCRLVKSLYKEMGRSLEDHASSQPQHVIKSLQDLLDMELQ
;
A
#
# COMPACT_ATOMS: atom_id res chain seq x y z
N MET A 1 23.87 -15.03 20.46
CA MET A 1 22.69 -14.91 19.59
C MET A 1 21.79 -13.74 20.03
N ASP A 2 21.12 -13.79 21.20
CA ASP A 2 20.30 -12.64 21.66
C ASP A 2 21.01 -11.26 21.68
N PRO A 3 22.29 -11.12 22.08
CA PRO A 3 22.97 -9.82 22.02
C PRO A 3 23.34 -9.35 20.60
N GLU A 4 23.45 -10.27 19.63
CA GLU A 4 23.85 -9.95 18.25
C GLU A 4 22.66 -9.92 17.27
N VAL A 5 21.45 -10.28 17.74
CA VAL A 5 20.28 -10.51 16.88
C VAL A 5 19.91 -9.30 16.03
N GLU A 6 20.04 -8.08 16.57
CA GLU A 6 19.71 -6.85 15.85
C GLU A 6 20.63 -6.64 14.65
N GLU A 7 21.93 -6.87 14.84
CA GLU A 7 22.94 -6.71 13.80
C GLU A 7 22.87 -7.84 12.76
N ILE A 8 22.68 -9.09 13.22
CA ILE A 8 22.49 -10.25 12.33
C ILE A 8 21.23 -10.05 11.46
N ALA A 9 20.10 -9.68 12.08
CA ALA A 9 18.86 -9.41 11.37
C ALA A 9 19.05 -8.29 10.33
N ARG A 10 19.70 -7.19 10.71
CA ARG A 10 19.96 -6.05 9.81
C ARG A 10 20.76 -6.49 8.58
N VAL A 11 21.83 -7.26 8.76
CA VAL A 11 22.69 -7.73 7.66
C VAL A 11 21.95 -8.73 6.76
N LEU A 12 21.27 -9.72 7.35
CA LEU A 12 20.53 -10.73 6.59
C LEU A 12 19.37 -10.12 5.82
N LEU A 13 18.58 -9.24 6.46
CA LEU A 13 17.50 -8.51 5.82
C LEU A 13 18.01 -7.70 4.63
N HIS A 14 19.14 -7.00 4.76
CA HIS A 14 19.73 -6.28 3.63
C HIS A 14 20.07 -7.24 2.47
N LYS A 15 20.57 -8.45 2.77
CA LYS A 15 20.91 -9.47 1.76
C LYS A 15 19.71 -10.15 1.12
N THR A 16 18.53 -10.13 1.74
CA THR A 16 17.28 -10.58 1.09
C THR A 16 16.85 -9.67 -0.06
N GLY A 17 17.42 -8.46 -0.15
CA GLY A 17 17.22 -7.51 -1.24
C GLY A 17 18.29 -7.50 -2.33
N ASP A 18 19.23 -8.47 -2.31
CA ASP A 18 20.33 -8.57 -3.28
C ASP A 18 19.81 -8.87 -4.70
N SER A 19 20.59 -8.68 -5.77
CA SER A 19 20.17 -9.07 -7.12
C SER A 19 20.28 -10.58 -7.36
N SER A 20 21.16 -11.26 -6.61
CA SER A 20 21.35 -12.70 -6.72
C SER A 20 20.30 -13.46 -5.93
N GLU A 21 19.44 -14.18 -6.64
CA GLU A 21 18.40 -15.05 -6.06
C GLU A 21 18.99 -16.11 -5.12
N PHE A 22 20.20 -16.61 -5.42
CA PHE A 22 20.92 -17.53 -4.54
C PHE A 22 21.24 -16.89 -3.19
N ILE A 23 21.74 -15.65 -3.21
CA ILE A 23 22.04 -14.87 -2.00
C ILE A 23 20.75 -14.56 -1.24
N GLN A 24 19.69 -14.13 -1.93
CA GLN A 24 18.39 -13.85 -1.32
C GLN A 24 17.86 -15.09 -0.58
N LYS A 25 17.78 -16.25 -1.26
CA LYS A 25 17.29 -17.52 -0.70
C LYS A 25 18.16 -18.00 0.47
N ALA A 26 19.48 -17.82 0.41
CA ALA A 26 20.37 -18.16 1.51
C ALA A 26 20.17 -17.24 2.72
N ALA A 27 20.06 -15.93 2.50
CA ALA A 27 19.84 -14.94 3.56
C ALA A 27 18.49 -15.15 4.26
N ASP A 28 17.43 -15.42 3.50
CA ASP A 28 16.09 -15.71 4.01
C ASP A 28 16.09 -16.97 4.90
N ARG A 29 16.71 -18.06 4.45
CA ARG A 29 16.85 -19.28 5.27
C ARG A 29 17.65 -19.03 6.55
N SER A 30 18.77 -18.33 6.45
CA SER A 30 19.58 -17.99 7.63
C SER A 30 18.81 -17.12 8.62
N LEU A 31 17.98 -16.20 8.13
CA LEU A 31 17.13 -15.36 8.97
C LEU A 31 16.08 -16.20 9.70
N GLY A 32 15.47 -17.18 9.02
CA GLY A 32 14.56 -18.14 9.65
C GLY A 32 15.22 -18.97 10.76
N ILE A 33 16.45 -19.44 10.55
CA ILE A 33 17.22 -20.15 11.59
C ILE A 33 17.51 -19.24 12.79
N MET A 34 17.93 -18.00 12.54
CA MET A 34 18.15 -17.01 13.58
C MET A 34 16.89 -16.80 14.41
N VAL A 35 15.75 -16.56 13.76
CA VAL A 35 14.44 -16.36 14.41
C VAL A 35 14.06 -17.54 15.30
N GLY A 36 14.29 -18.77 14.86
CA GLY A 36 14.03 -19.97 15.66
C GLY A 36 15.00 -20.21 16.82
N SER A 37 16.11 -19.47 16.87
CA SER A 37 17.22 -19.69 17.82
C SER A 37 17.34 -18.60 18.89
N VAL A 38 16.56 -17.52 18.80
CA VAL A 38 16.54 -16.39 19.75
C VAL A 38 15.20 -16.28 20.47
N THR A 39 15.13 -15.44 21.51
CA THR A 39 13.85 -15.17 22.17
C THR A 39 12.86 -14.48 21.20
N PRO A 40 11.57 -14.89 21.13
CA PRO A 40 10.62 -14.33 20.17
C PRO A 40 10.46 -12.80 20.26
N MET A 41 10.47 -12.23 21.47
CA MET A 41 10.39 -10.78 21.65
C MET A 41 11.59 -10.04 21.05
N ARG A 42 12.79 -10.60 21.15
CA ARG A 42 14.01 -10.04 20.56
C ARG A 42 14.00 -10.17 19.04
N ALA A 43 13.58 -11.33 18.51
CA ALA A 43 13.40 -11.51 17.08
C ALA A 43 12.42 -10.48 16.50
N MET A 44 11.27 -10.28 17.17
CA MET A 44 10.26 -9.31 16.77
C MET A 44 10.83 -7.89 16.70
N ALA A 45 11.51 -7.44 17.75
CA ALA A 45 12.11 -6.11 17.81
C ALA A 45 13.14 -5.90 16.68
N ALA A 46 14.02 -6.88 16.45
CA ALA A 46 15.03 -6.80 15.39
C ALA A 46 14.41 -6.75 13.98
N LEU A 47 13.38 -7.56 13.71
CA LEU A 47 12.67 -7.57 12.42
C LEU A 47 11.89 -6.26 12.18
N MET A 48 11.23 -5.73 13.21
CA MET A 48 10.52 -4.45 13.13
C MET A 48 11.48 -3.29 12.85
N ALA A 49 12.63 -3.25 13.54
CA ALA A 49 13.63 -2.21 13.38
C ALA A 49 14.32 -2.25 12.01
N GLY A 50 14.72 -3.43 11.53
CA GLY A 50 15.54 -3.58 10.32
C GLY A 50 14.75 -3.74 9.02
N GLY A 51 13.52 -4.26 9.08
CA GLY A 51 12.85 -4.82 7.90
C GLY A 51 11.61 -4.08 7.44
N VAL A 52 10.68 -3.79 8.35
CA VAL A 52 9.33 -3.32 8.00
C VAL A 52 9.32 -1.96 7.30
N ASN A 53 10.28 -1.09 7.63
CA ASN A 53 10.40 0.24 7.04
C ASN A 53 11.39 0.31 5.87
N HIS A 54 11.88 -0.83 5.39
CA HIS A 54 12.88 -0.86 4.33
C HIS A 54 12.30 -0.42 2.98
N ARG A 55 13.09 0.26 2.15
CA ARG A 55 12.61 0.78 0.84
C ARG A 55 12.39 -0.32 -0.19
N ASN A 56 13.21 -1.37 -0.14
CA ASN A 56 13.17 -2.49 -1.08
C ASN A 56 12.04 -3.47 -0.72
N PRO A 57 11.04 -3.70 -1.59
CA PRO A 57 9.89 -4.56 -1.29
C PRO A 57 10.24 -6.01 -0.90
N PRO A 58 11.16 -6.73 -1.58
CA PRO A 58 11.66 -8.04 -1.14
C PRO A 58 12.09 -8.11 0.33
N VAL A 59 12.77 -7.08 0.84
CA VAL A 59 13.22 -7.02 2.24
C VAL A 59 12.03 -6.92 3.19
N ARG A 60 11.05 -6.07 2.85
CA ARG A 60 9.82 -5.93 3.65
C ARG A 60 9.01 -7.23 3.65
N LYS A 61 8.94 -7.92 2.50
CA LYS A 61 8.29 -9.24 2.40
C LYS A 61 8.93 -10.23 3.36
N CYS A 62 10.25 -10.41 3.25
CA CYS A 62 11.00 -11.36 4.08
C CYS A 62 10.83 -11.02 5.57
N ALA A 63 10.94 -9.74 5.94
CA ALA A 63 10.70 -9.29 7.31
C ALA A 63 9.27 -9.64 7.79
N ALA A 64 8.25 -9.39 6.98
CA ALA A 64 6.86 -9.65 7.32
C ALA A 64 6.55 -11.16 7.46
N GLU A 65 7.17 -12.01 6.64
CA GLU A 65 7.05 -13.47 6.70
C GLU A 65 7.57 -14.02 8.03
N HIS A 66 8.79 -13.63 8.41
CA HIS A 66 9.39 -14.06 9.68
C HIS A 66 8.70 -13.42 10.88
N LEU A 67 8.27 -12.16 10.76
CA LEU A 67 7.53 -11.45 11.81
C LEU A 67 6.21 -12.15 12.14
N LEU A 68 5.49 -12.62 11.12
CA LEU A 68 4.28 -13.41 11.31
C LEU A 68 4.56 -14.69 12.11
N THR A 69 5.64 -15.41 11.78
CA THR A 69 6.04 -16.63 12.49
C THR A 69 6.30 -16.34 13.98
N VAL A 70 7.02 -15.26 14.27
CA VAL A 70 7.31 -14.82 15.64
C VAL A 70 6.03 -14.40 16.38
N MET A 71 5.13 -13.67 15.73
CA MET A 71 3.86 -13.25 16.34
C MET A 71 2.93 -14.43 16.65
N GLU A 72 2.86 -15.43 15.76
CA GLU A 72 2.13 -16.66 16.00
C GLU A 72 2.68 -17.42 17.22
N GLN A 73 4.00 -17.39 17.44
CA GLN A 73 4.64 -17.99 18.62
C GLN A 73 4.36 -17.22 19.93
N ILE A 74 4.35 -15.88 19.89
CA ILE A 74 4.09 -15.05 21.07
C ILE A 74 2.62 -15.13 21.49
N GLY A 75 1.71 -15.06 20.52
CA GLY A 75 0.27 -15.04 20.73
C GLY A 75 -0.30 -13.65 21.08
N ALA A 76 -1.58 -13.45 20.76
CA ALA A 76 -2.24 -12.15 20.87
C ALA A 76 -2.28 -11.58 22.30
N GLU A 77 -2.46 -12.43 23.31
CA GLU A 77 -2.51 -12.00 24.71
C GLU A 77 -1.22 -11.28 25.14
N LYS A 78 -0.07 -11.89 24.83
CA LYS A 78 1.25 -11.32 25.17
C LYS A 78 1.62 -10.13 24.29
N LEU A 79 1.22 -10.14 23.02
CA LEU A 79 1.47 -9.03 22.10
C LEU A 79 0.72 -7.75 22.51
N LEU A 80 -0.47 -7.90 23.11
CA LEU A 80 -1.34 -6.79 23.52
C LEU A 80 -1.33 -6.53 25.04
N SER A 81 -0.45 -7.20 25.79
CA SER A 81 -0.23 -6.98 27.23
C SER A 81 0.88 -5.95 27.54
N GLY A 82 1.52 -5.40 26.51
CA GLY A 82 2.58 -4.41 26.65
C GLY A 82 2.07 -3.04 27.09
N THR A 83 2.97 -2.05 27.12
CA THR A 83 2.58 -0.65 27.29
C THR A 83 1.65 -0.22 26.15
N ARG A 84 0.82 0.79 26.42
CA ARG A 84 -0.10 1.35 25.42
C ARG A 84 0.65 1.75 24.14
N ASP A 85 1.76 2.46 24.29
CA ASP A 85 2.53 3.01 23.17
C ASP A 85 3.16 1.92 22.31
N ASN A 86 3.74 0.88 22.92
CA ASN A 86 4.33 -0.24 22.18
C ASN A 86 3.26 -1.02 21.40
N THR A 87 2.09 -1.19 22.00
CA THR A 87 0.96 -1.89 21.39
C THR A 87 0.39 -1.09 20.21
N GLU A 88 0.28 0.23 20.37
CA GLU A 88 -0.15 1.13 19.30
C GLU A 88 0.84 1.12 18.13
N LEU A 89 2.14 1.22 18.41
CA LEU A 89 3.18 1.15 17.39
C LEU A 89 3.17 -0.19 16.63
N LEU A 90 2.96 -1.31 17.34
CA LEU A 90 2.79 -2.62 16.72
C LEU A 90 1.59 -2.60 15.75
N VAL A 91 0.41 -2.19 16.21
CA VAL A 91 -0.80 -2.18 15.37
C VAL A 91 -0.63 -1.25 14.16
N GLN A 92 -0.05 -0.06 14.34
CA GLN A 92 0.28 0.85 13.23
C GLN A 92 1.22 0.18 12.21
N THR A 93 2.24 -0.55 12.68
CA THR A 93 3.19 -1.27 11.84
C THR A 93 2.50 -2.36 11.01
N LEU A 94 1.58 -3.13 11.62
CA LEU A 94 0.85 -4.19 10.94
C LEU A 94 -0.15 -3.67 9.92
N VAL A 95 -0.84 -2.56 10.24
CA VAL A 95 -1.71 -1.85 9.30
C VAL A 95 -0.91 -1.37 8.08
N LYS A 96 0.27 -0.81 8.30
CA LYS A 96 1.17 -0.40 7.22
C LYS A 96 1.55 -1.58 6.33
N LEU A 97 1.93 -2.72 6.91
CA LEU A 97 2.23 -3.94 6.14
C LEU A 97 1.02 -4.46 5.36
N ALA A 98 -0.19 -4.41 5.94
CA ALA A 98 -1.42 -4.85 5.28
C ALA A 98 -1.79 -3.98 4.04
N GLN A 99 -1.22 -2.78 3.96
CA GLN A 99 -1.40 -1.80 2.88
C GLN A 99 -0.15 -1.67 1.98
N ASP A 100 0.84 -2.55 2.13
CA ASP A 100 2.08 -2.52 1.35
C ASP A 100 1.83 -2.57 -0.17
N CYS A 101 2.77 -2.09 -0.97
CA CYS A 101 2.67 -2.20 -2.42
C CYS A 101 2.90 -3.63 -2.92
N ASN A 102 3.65 -4.45 -2.17
CA ASN A 102 3.90 -5.84 -2.49
C ASN A 102 2.76 -6.74 -1.97
N GLN A 103 2.23 -7.58 -2.85
CA GLN A 103 1.09 -8.45 -2.54
C GLN A 103 1.37 -9.45 -1.40
N ASP A 104 2.57 -10.07 -1.36
CA ASP A 104 2.96 -11.03 -0.32
C ASP A 104 3.08 -10.31 1.04
N THR A 105 3.70 -9.14 1.07
CA THR A 105 3.79 -8.32 2.29
C THR A 105 2.41 -7.95 2.81
N ARG A 106 1.48 -7.55 1.93
CA ARG A 106 0.08 -7.31 2.31
C ARG A 106 -0.59 -8.54 2.88
N PHE A 107 -0.35 -9.71 2.29
CA PHE A 107 -0.87 -10.97 2.77
C PHE A 107 -0.40 -11.25 4.20
N TYR A 108 0.91 -11.16 4.47
CA TYR A 108 1.46 -11.35 5.81
C TYR A 108 0.93 -10.32 6.81
N GLY A 109 0.88 -9.04 6.44
CA GLY A 109 0.31 -7.97 7.28
C GLY A 109 -1.14 -8.24 7.69
N ARG A 110 -1.99 -8.64 6.72
CA ARG A 110 -3.39 -9.02 7.01
C ARG A 110 -3.49 -10.27 7.88
N LYS A 111 -2.62 -11.25 7.68
CA LYS A 111 -2.59 -12.46 8.51
C LYS A 111 -2.19 -12.13 9.95
N MET A 112 -1.21 -11.25 10.16
CA MET A 112 -0.83 -10.76 11.50
C MET A 112 -1.95 -9.99 12.19
N LEU A 113 -2.70 -9.15 11.46
CA LEU A 113 -3.88 -8.48 12.02
C LEU A 113 -4.98 -9.48 12.40
N ASN A 114 -5.15 -10.56 11.62
CA ASN A 114 -6.06 -11.66 11.96
C ASN A 114 -5.66 -12.41 13.23
N VAL A 115 -4.35 -12.54 13.52
CA VAL A 115 -3.88 -13.13 14.79
C VAL A 115 -4.32 -12.29 15.99
N LEU A 116 -4.33 -10.96 15.87
CA LEU A 116 -4.71 -10.05 16.96
C LEU A 116 -6.23 -9.87 17.09
N MET A 117 -6.98 -10.08 16.01
CA MET A 117 -8.41 -9.82 15.92
C MET A 117 -9.29 -10.45 17.03
N PRO A 118 -9.02 -11.68 17.53
CA PRO A 118 -9.83 -12.27 18.60
C PRO A 118 -9.71 -11.56 19.95
N HIS A 119 -8.68 -10.72 20.15
CA HIS A 119 -8.40 -10.14 21.46
C HIS A 119 -9.29 -8.91 21.76
N PRO A 120 -9.94 -8.82 22.95
CA PRO A 120 -10.92 -7.76 23.24
C PRO A 120 -10.40 -6.32 23.12
N LYS A 121 -9.11 -6.11 23.39
CA LYS A 121 -8.49 -4.77 23.31
C LYS A 121 -8.11 -4.34 21.90
N PHE A 122 -8.07 -5.26 20.93
CA PHE A 122 -7.55 -4.99 19.59
C PHE A 122 -8.31 -3.86 18.89
N ASP A 123 -9.64 -3.87 18.95
CA ASP A 123 -10.48 -2.84 18.33
C ASP A 123 -10.17 -1.44 18.84
N GLY A 124 -9.82 -1.31 20.12
CA GLY A 124 -9.43 -0.05 20.74
C GLY A 124 -8.12 0.50 20.14
N TYR A 125 -7.11 -0.36 20.01
CA TYR A 125 -5.82 0.02 19.43
C TYR A 125 -5.91 0.28 17.93
N LEU A 126 -6.71 -0.53 17.21
CA LEU A 126 -6.93 -0.33 15.78
C LEU A 126 -7.56 1.04 15.52
N LYS A 127 -8.59 1.43 16.30
CA LYS A 127 -9.23 2.76 16.23
C LYS A 127 -8.30 3.93 16.50
N GLN A 128 -7.24 3.74 17.27
CA GLN A 128 -6.23 4.77 17.55
C GLN A 128 -5.22 4.86 16.40
N SER A 129 -4.84 3.71 15.82
CA SER A 129 -3.88 3.64 14.71
C SER A 129 -4.39 4.18 13.37
N LEU A 130 -5.71 4.28 13.20
CA LEU A 130 -6.36 4.68 11.96
C LEU A 130 -7.59 5.56 12.24
N PRO A 131 -7.83 6.61 11.45
CA PRO A 131 -9.12 7.28 11.44
C PRO A 131 -10.26 6.28 11.21
N SER A 132 -11.39 6.48 11.89
CA SER A 132 -12.51 5.53 12.07
C SER A 132 -13.08 4.86 10.80
N HIS A 133 -12.78 5.38 9.62
CA HIS A 133 -13.30 4.92 8.33
C HIS A 133 -12.32 4.06 7.52
N ASN A 134 -10.99 4.25 7.66
CA ASN A 134 -9.99 3.37 7.03
C ASN A 134 -10.01 1.99 7.70
N LEU A 135 -10.45 1.95 8.96
CA LEU A 135 -10.77 0.75 9.72
C LEU A 135 -11.71 -0.20 9.01
N ARG A 136 -12.80 0.31 8.38
CA ARG A 136 -13.81 -0.55 7.75
C ARG A 136 -13.25 -1.28 6.53
N ASN A 137 -12.47 -0.59 5.69
CA ASN A 137 -11.85 -1.20 4.51
C ASN A 137 -10.77 -2.22 4.92
N VAL A 138 -9.94 -1.87 5.90
CA VAL A 138 -8.92 -2.78 6.44
C VAL A 138 -9.58 -4.00 7.09
N MET A 139 -10.60 -3.82 7.93
CA MET A 139 -11.36 -4.92 8.55
C MET A 139 -12.08 -5.79 7.53
N ALA A 140 -12.71 -5.21 6.50
CA ALA A 140 -13.35 -5.98 5.43
C ALA A 140 -12.33 -6.85 4.69
N THR A 141 -11.15 -6.32 4.42
CA THR A 141 -10.06 -7.04 3.74
C THR A 141 -9.45 -8.14 4.63
N ILE A 142 -9.30 -7.87 5.93
CA ILE A 142 -8.85 -8.84 6.94
C ILE A 142 -9.82 -10.02 7.02
N LYS A 143 -11.13 -9.74 7.12
CA LYS A 143 -12.20 -10.75 7.21
C LYS A 143 -12.35 -11.57 5.93
N ALA A 144 -12.24 -10.95 4.75
CA ALA A 144 -12.25 -11.65 3.47
C ALA A 144 -11.03 -12.57 3.30
N GLY A 145 -9.85 -12.18 3.80
CA GLY A 145 -8.64 -12.99 3.77
C GLY A 145 -8.73 -14.27 4.62
N SER A 146 -9.54 -14.27 5.68
CA SER A 146 -9.73 -15.43 6.56
C SER A 146 -10.41 -16.62 5.87
N HIS A 147 -11.18 -16.40 4.80
CA HIS A 147 -11.84 -17.46 4.02
C HIS A 147 -10.95 -18.10 2.94
N CYS A 148 -9.75 -17.57 2.67
CA CYS A 148 -8.82 -18.14 1.70
C CYS A 148 -7.84 -19.17 2.31
N ASN A 149 -7.90 -19.37 3.63
CA ASN A 149 -6.91 -20.12 4.42
C ASN A 149 -6.92 -21.65 4.27
N GLN A 150 -7.67 -22.25 3.33
CA GLN A 150 -7.68 -23.72 3.16
C GLN A 150 -6.81 -24.26 2.02
N VAL A 151 -6.19 -23.43 1.17
CA VAL A 151 -5.36 -23.97 0.07
C VAL A 151 -3.88 -23.67 0.28
N SER A 152 -3.27 -24.61 1.00
CA SER A 152 -1.95 -25.20 0.75
C SER A 152 -0.67 -24.37 0.99
N ARG A 153 -0.04 -24.65 2.14
CA ARG A 153 1.43 -24.64 2.30
C ARG A 153 2.04 -25.62 1.30
N LYS A 154 2.84 -25.11 0.35
CA LYS A 154 4.04 -25.73 -0.25
C LYS A 154 4.53 -24.81 -1.38
N HIS A 155 5.68 -24.15 -1.19
CA HIS A 155 6.52 -23.70 -2.30
C HIS A 155 7.29 -24.92 -2.86
N PRO A 156 7.81 -24.91 -4.12
CA PRO A 156 8.08 -23.75 -4.98
C PRO A 156 7.47 -23.82 -6.40
N GLU A 157 7.49 -22.66 -7.07
CA GLU A 157 7.63 -22.47 -8.53
C GLU A 157 6.83 -23.42 -9.45
N SER A 158 5.63 -22.97 -9.91
CA SER A 158 5.05 -23.24 -11.26
C SER A 158 3.50 -23.26 -11.36
N VAL A 159 2.72 -23.08 -10.29
CA VAL A 159 1.25 -23.31 -10.37
C VAL A 159 0.38 -22.07 -10.07
N PHE A 160 0.95 -20.90 -9.81
CA PHE A 160 0.17 -19.72 -9.39
C PHE A 160 -0.75 -19.13 -10.49
N VAL A 161 -0.60 -19.57 -11.74
CA VAL A 161 -1.37 -19.03 -12.90
C VAL A 161 -2.78 -19.61 -13.00
N ILE A 162 -3.09 -20.74 -12.34
CA ILE A 162 -4.36 -21.47 -12.58
C ILE A 162 -5.47 -21.14 -11.57
N VAL A 163 -5.14 -20.63 -10.37
CA VAL A 163 -6.13 -20.49 -9.29
C VAL A 163 -7.04 -19.25 -9.45
N ILE A 164 -6.59 -18.19 -10.13
CA ILE A 164 -7.35 -16.94 -10.23
C ILE A 164 -8.47 -17.00 -11.29
N LEU A 165 -8.38 -17.90 -12.27
CA LEU A 165 -9.36 -18.05 -13.36
C LEU A 165 -10.71 -18.66 -12.94
N LYS A 166 -10.81 -19.26 -11.74
CA LYS A 166 -12.05 -19.93 -11.29
C LYS A 166 -13.10 -19.00 -10.68
N THR A 167 -12.76 -17.74 -10.39
CA THR A 167 -13.64 -16.84 -9.62
C THR A 167 -14.44 -15.83 -10.45
N LEU A 168 -14.39 -15.88 -11.79
CA LEU A 168 -14.97 -14.84 -12.66
C LEU A 168 -15.87 -15.36 -13.80
N LEU A 169 -16.43 -16.56 -13.72
CA LEU A 169 -17.52 -16.99 -14.61
C LEU A 169 -18.86 -17.06 -13.88
N PRO A 170 -19.97 -16.54 -14.47
CA PRO A 170 -21.31 -16.76 -13.96
C PRO A 170 -21.64 -18.25 -13.98
N LYS A 171 -22.35 -18.72 -12.95
CA LYS A 171 -22.86 -20.09 -12.83
C LYS A 171 -23.67 -20.46 -14.07
N GLY A 172 -23.15 -21.38 -14.87
CA GLY A 172 -23.89 -22.16 -15.85
C GLY A 172 -23.43 -23.60 -15.70
N ASP A 173 -24.36 -24.48 -15.37
CA ASP A 173 -24.10 -25.90 -15.17
C ASP A 173 -23.45 -26.51 -16.41
N PHE A 174 -22.26 -27.09 -16.23
CA PHE A 174 -21.64 -27.97 -17.21
C PHE A 174 -21.42 -29.32 -16.52
N GLU A 175 -22.33 -30.25 -16.78
CA GLU A 175 -22.16 -31.66 -16.47
C GLU A 175 -20.95 -32.21 -17.24
N PHE A 176 -20.14 -32.99 -16.53
CA PHE A 176 -19.01 -33.74 -17.06
C PHE A 176 -19.48 -34.79 -18.06
N PHE A 177 -18.89 -34.79 -19.26
CA PHE A 177 -18.81 -36.01 -20.08
C PHE A 177 -17.38 -36.19 -20.59
N CYS A 178 -16.75 -37.29 -20.17
CA CYS A 178 -15.59 -37.88 -20.82
C CYS A 178 -16.03 -39.09 -21.67
N PRO A 179 -15.30 -39.41 -22.76
CA PRO A 179 -15.83 -40.15 -23.88
C PRO A 179 -15.56 -41.66 -23.80
N ASN A 180 -16.54 -42.47 -24.19
CA ASN A 180 -16.35 -43.65 -25.04
C ASN A 180 -17.70 -44.32 -25.31
N THR A 181 -18.16 -44.30 -26.56
CA THR A 181 -18.58 -45.49 -27.34
C THR A 181 -19.14 -45.05 -28.69
N ARG A 182 -18.90 -45.92 -29.68
CA ARG A 182 -19.27 -45.80 -31.10
C ARG A 182 -20.78 -45.55 -31.30
N SER A 183 -21.12 -44.79 -32.36
CA SER A 183 -21.86 -45.27 -33.55
C SER A 183 -22.80 -44.22 -34.17
N ARG A 184 -22.50 -43.90 -35.45
CA ARG A 184 -23.41 -43.72 -36.61
C ARG A 184 -24.34 -42.49 -36.72
N SER A 185 -23.98 -41.66 -37.72
CA SER A 185 -24.76 -40.98 -38.77
C SER A 185 -26.09 -40.27 -38.42
N ASP A 186 -26.19 -38.95 -38.65
CA ASP A 186 -26.68 -38.41 -39.93
C ASP A 186 -26.62 -36.86 -40.00
N THR A 187 -26.59 -36.42 -41.25
CA THR A 187 -26.27 -35.12 -41.85
C THR A 187 -27.24 -33.97 -41.49
N LEU A 188 -26.74 -32.72 -41.36
CA LEU A 188 -27.11 -31.53 -42.17
C LEU A 188 -26.60 -30.18 -41.58
N ALA A 189 -25.79 -29.49 -42.42
CA ALA A 189 -25.51 -28.05 -42.54
C ALA A 189 -24.91 -27.23 -41.36
N PRO A 190 -23.72 -26.60 -41.55
CA PRO A 190 -23.09 -25.74 -40.54
C PRO A 190 -23.46 -24.26 -40.70
N THR A 191 -24.00 -23.64 -39.66
CA THR A 191 -23.92 -22.18 -39.47
C THR A 191 -22.74 -21.88 -38.55
N GLN A 192 -21.63 -21.41 -39.12
CA GLN A 192 -20.41 -21.02 -38.39
C GLN A 192 -20.43 -19.52 -38.01
N PRO A 193 -19.60 -19.07 -37.02
CA PRO A 193 -20.16 -18.60 -35.76
C PRO A 193 -19.63 -17.22 -35.32
N VAL A 194 -20.43 -16.45 -34.57
CA VAL A 194 -20.01 -15.19 -33.93
C VAL A 194 -19.09 -15.44 -32.70
N VAL A 195 -18.98 -16.69 -32.24
CA VAL A 195 -18.28 -17.06 -30.98
C VAL A 195 -16.75 -17.11 -31.10
N ARG A 196 -16.17 -17.25 -32.30
CA ARG A 196 -14.70 -17.40 -32.46
C ARG A 196 -13.89 -16.10 -32.32
N ARG A 197 -14.47 -14.92 -32.59
CA ARG A 197 -13.73 -13.64 -32.55
C ARG A 197 -13.46 -13.12 -31.13
N SER A 198 -14.35 -13.38 -30.16
CA SER A 198 -14.14 -12.96 -28.77
C SER A 198 -13.05 -13.79 -28.07
N SER A 199 -12.98 -15.09 -28.37
CA SER A 199 -11.97 -16.00 -27.86
C SER A 199 -10.55 -15.60 -28.28
N LEU A 200 -10.34 -15.30 -29.57
CA LEU A 200 -9.01 -14.91 -30.08
C LEU A 200 -8.48 -13.60 -29.47
N ARG A 201 -9.34 -12.57 -29.34
CA ARG A 201 -8.97 -11.31 -28.68
C ARG A 201 -8.60 -11.49 -27.20
N SER A 202 -9.23 -12.44 -26.52
CA SER A 202 -8.92 -12.74 -25.11
C SER A 202 -7.56 -13.43 -24.94
N VAL A 203 -7.16 -14.27 -25.91
CA VAL A 203 -5.85 -14.95 -25.91
C VAL A 203 -4.74 -13.94 -26.16
N GLU A 204 -4.90 -13.07 -27.17
CA GLU A 204 -3.93 -12.02 -27.48
C GLU A 204 -3.75 -11.04 -26.30
N ALA A 205 -4.85 -10.62 -25.67
CA ALA A 205 -4.79 -9.79 -24.46
C ALA A 205 -4.05 -10.48 -23.31
N MET A 206 -4.25 -11.79 -23.13
CA MET A 206 -3.55 -12.56 -22.10
C MET A 206 -2.05 -12.68 -22.39
N GLU A 207 -1.66 -12.82 -23.66
CA GLU A 207 -0.25 -12.84 -24.07
C GLU A 207 0.43 -11.48 -23.85
N GLN A 208 -0.24 -10.39 -24.22
CA GLN A 208 0.23 -9.02 -23.94
C GLN A 208 0.48 -8.80 -22.44
N LEU A 209 -0.46 -9.22 -21.59
CA LEU A 209 -0.31 -9.11 -20.13
C LEU A 209 0.84 -9.97 -19.60
N LYS A 210 1.03 -11.18 -20.14
CA LYS A 210 2.14 -12.07 -19.75
C LYS A 210 3.49 -11.47 -20.11
N GLU A 211 3.64 -10.97 -21.34
CA GLU A 211 4.90 -10.36 -21.77
C GLU A 211 5.19 -9.08 -20.97
N LEU A 212 4.19 -8.23 -20.75
CA LEU A 212 4.34 -7.05 -19.92
C LEU A 212 4.81 -7.42 -18.50
N ASN A 213 4.18 -8.41 -17.86
CA ASN A 213 4.55 -8.83 -16.52
C ASN A 213 5.97 -9.41 -16.47
N LYS A 214 6.33 -10.23 -17.47
CA LYS A 214 7.69 -10.78 -17.62
C LYS A 214 8.74 -9.68 -17.72
N LEU A 215 8.52 -8.64 -18.52
CA LEU A 215 9.44 -7.52 -18.65
C LEU A 215 9.51 -6.70 -17.36
N LEU A 216 8.35 -6.38 -16.77
CA LEU A 216 8.31 -5.65 -15.50
C LEU A 216 9.08 -6.42 -14.43
N MET A 217 8.97 -7.75 -14.34
CA MET A 217 9.59 -8.58 -13.30
C MET A 217 10.98 -9.12 -13.67
N ALA A 218 11.60 -8.61 -14.74
CA ALA A 218 12.92 -9.07 -15.21
C ALA A 218 14.06 -8.80 -14.21
N LYS A 219 15.12 -9.60 -14.29
CA LYS A 219 16.31 -9.48 -13.42
C LYS A 219 17.15 -8.26 -13.81
N GLU A 220 17.29 -8.04 -15.11
CA GLU A 220 18.04 -6.95 -15.72
C GLU A 220 17.26 -5.64 -15.60
N PHE A 221 17.93 -4.59 -15.12
CA PHE A 221 17.26 -3.31 -14.92
C PHE A 221 16.82 -2.67 -16.25
N GLN A 222 17.54 -2.90 -17.35
CA GLN A 222 17.18 -2.42 -18.69
C GLN A 222 15.86 -3.03 -19.16
N THR A 223 15.70 -4.35 -19.04
CA THR A 223 14.46 -5.04 -19.40
C THR A 223 13.28 -4.59 -18.54
N ARG A 224 13.53 -4.24 -17.27
CA ARG A 224 12.49 -3.60 -16.44
C ARG A 224 12.12 -2.21 -16.94
N MET A 225 13.08 -1.41 -17.43
CA MET A 225 12.78 -0.11 -18.05
C MET A 225 11.99 -0.29 -19.35
N GLU A 226 12.31 -1.28 -20.17
CA GLU A 226 11.54 -1.65 -21.36
C GLU A 226 10.09 -2.03 -21.00
N GLY A 227 9.91 -2.82 -19.94
CA GLY A 227 8.56 -3.16 -19.42
C GLY A 227 7.77 -1.94 -18.96
N VAL A 228 8.42 -0.97 -18.33
CA VAL A 228 7.77 0.31 -17.95
C VAL A 228 7.38 1.11 -19.20
N THR A 229 8.24 1.18 -20.21
CA THR A 229 7.95 1.85 -21.48
C THR A 229 6.79 1.17 -22.21
N LEU A 230 6.76 -0.16 -22.24
CA LEU A 230 5.67 -0.95 -22.82
C LEU A 230 4.34 -0.71 -22.10
N LEU A 231 4.35 -0.56 -20.77
CA LEU A 231 3.14 -0.19 -20.02
C LEU A 231 2.58 1.16 -20.47
N VAL A 232 3.44 2.17 -20.64
CA VAL A 232 3.01 3.50 -21.12
C VAL A 232 2.39 3.37 -22.51
N GLU A 233 2.98 2.56 -23.38
CA GLU A 233 2.43 2.29 -24.72
C GLU A 233 1.07 1.59 -24.65
N HIS A 234 0.90 0.57 -23.81
CA HIS A 234 -0.38 -0.09 -23.60
C HIS A 234 -1.45 0.87 -23.06
N CYS A 235 -1.08 1.81 -22.18
CA CYS A 235 -2.02 2.83 -21.71
C CYS A 235 -2.48 3.75 -22.87
N ARG A 236 -1.57 4.13 -23.77
CA ARG A 236 -1.89 4.99 -24.93
C ARG A 236 -2.72 4.27 -25.98
N ASN A 237 -2.34 3.03 -26.30
CA ASN A 237 -2.92 2.30 -27.43
C ASN A 237 -4.17 1.51 -27.03
N ASN A 238 -4.21 0.95 -25.82
CA ASN A 238 -5.26 0.03 -25.35
C ASN A 238 -5.66 0.31 -23.88
N PRO A 239 -6.12 1.54 -23.52
CA PRO A 239 -6.43 1.91 -22.13
C PRO A 239 -7.52 1.04 -21.49
N GLN A 240 -8.44 0.49 -22.28
CA GLN A 240 -9.51 -0.38 -21.78
C GLN A 240 -8.98 -1.73 -21.28
N LEU A 241 -7.99 -2.31 -21.99
CA LEU A 241 -7.34 -3.55 -21.56
C LEU A 241 -6.59 -3.35 -20.25
N VAL A 242 -5.90 -2.21 -20.13
CA VAL A 242 -5.19 -1.84 -18.91
C VAL A 242 -6.16 -1.64 -17.75
N SER A 243 -7.26 -0.90 -17.98
CA SER A 243 -8.28 -0.65 -16.96
C SER A 243 -8.97 -1.94 -16.49
N ALA A 244 -9.25 -2.87 -17.40
CA ALA A 244 -9.84 -4.17 -17.08
C ALA A 244 -8.90 -5.07 -16.22
N ASN A 245 -7.58 -4.86 -16.32
CA ASN A 245 -6.57 -5.66 -15.62
C ASN A 245 -5.73 -4.82 -14.65
N ILE A 246 -6.29 -3.69 -14.18
CA ILE A 246 -5.52 -2.64 -13.50
C ILE A 246 -4.80 -3.13 -12.25
N ILE A 247 -5.45 -3.99 -11.45
CA ILE A 247 -4.88 -4.51 -10.20
C ILE A 247 -3.64 -5.37 -10.49
N GLN A 248 -3.74 -6.30 -11.44
CA GLN A 248 -2.63 -7.19 -11.80
C GLN A 248 -1.45 -6.42 -12.38
N ILE A 249 -1.72 -5.45 -13.25
CA ILE A 249 -0.68 -4.63 -13.89
C ILE A 249 -0.01 -3.74 -12.83
N PHE A 250 -0.78 -3.06 -12.00
CA PHE A 250 -0.24 -2.14 -11.00
C PHE A 250 0.43 -2.84 -9.84
N ASP A 251 0.05 -4.08 -9.50
CA ASP A 251 0.80 -4.87 -8.53
C ASP A 251 2.24 -5.15 -9.00
N ALA A 252 2.45 -5.40 -10.29
CA ALA A 252 3.80 -5.51 -10.86
C ALA A 252 4.49 -4.14 -11.02
N PHE A 253 3.76 -3.13 -11.51
CA PHE A 253 4.31 -1.79 -11.74
C PHE A 253 4.69 -1.06 -10.44
N ALA A 254 3.95 -1.25 -9.35
CA ALA A 254 4.25 -0.65 -8.06
C ALA A 254 5.62 -1.07 -7.50
N LEU A 255 6.09 -2.27 -7.84
CA LEU A 255 7.44 -2.72 -7.51
C LEU A 255 8.53 -1.95 -8.26
N ARG A 256 8.21 -1.41 -9.45
CA ARG A 256 9.12 -0.54 -10.22
C ARG A 256 9.14 0.88 -9.65
N LEU A 257 8.01 1.37 -9.16
CA LEU A 257 7.95 2.64 -8.42
C LEU A 257 8.71 2.61 -7.09
N GLN A 258 9.06 1.42 -6.57
CA GLN A 258 9.96 1.23 -5.43
C GLN A 258 11.19 0.38 -5.79
N ASP A 259 11.65 0.46 -7.04
CA ASP A 259 12.77 -0.37 -7.51
C ASP A 259 14.05 -0.07 -6.73
N SER A 260 14.85 -1.11 -6.49
CA SER A 260 16.17 -0.97 -5.87
C SER A 260 17.14 -0.20 -6.77
N ASN A 261 16.97 -0.30 -8.10
CA ASN A 261 17.71 0.50 -9.06
C ASN A 261 17.06 1.89 -9.21
N LYS A 262 17.82 2.93 -8.83
CA LYS A 262 17.35 4.32 -8.85
C LYS A 262 16.91 4.81 -10.24
N LYS A 263 17.52 4.32 -11.33
CA LYS A 263 17.14 4.70 -12.71
C LYS A 263 15.78 4.12 -13.09
N VAL A 264 15.54 2.85 -12.74
CA VAL A 264 14.24 2.19 -12.96
C VAL A 264 13.15 2.88 -12.13
N ASN A 265 13.44 3.18 -10.86
CA ASN A 265 12.52 3.87 -9.96
C ASN A 265 12.12 5.25 -10.50
N GLN A 266 13.10 6.08 -10.87
CA GLN A 266 12.84 7.38 -11.47
C GLN A 266 12.03 7.27 -12.76
N HIS A 267 12.43 6.40 -13.70
CA HIS A 267 11.73 6.18 -14.97
C HIS A 267 10.28 5.71 -14.75
N ALA A 268 10.05 4.86 -13.75
CA ALA A 268 8.71 4.41 -13.39
C ALA A 268 7.85 5.55 -12.84
N LEU A 269 8.39 6.42 -11.99
CA LEU A 269 7.65 7.58 -11.45
C LEU A 269 7.33 8.61 -12.55
N GLU A 270 8.27 8.88 -13.46
CA GLU A 270 8.02 9.76 -14.62
C GLU A 270 6.97 9.16 -15.56
N SER A 271 7.04 7.85 -15.79
CA SER A 271 6.04 7.11 -16.57
C SER A 271 4.67 7.11 -15.89
N ALA A 272 4.62 6.99 -14.57
CA ALA A 272 3.38 7.09 -13.80
C ALA A 272 2.69 8.45 -14.01
N ALA A 273 3.44 9.55 -13.96
CA ALA A 273 2.92 10.89 -14.23
C ALA A 273 2.30 11.01 -15.65
N SER A 274 2.81 10.24 -16.61
CA SER A 274 2.26 10.15 -17.97
C SER A 274 1.04 9.23 -18.09
N ILE A 275 0.97 8.16 -17.29
CA ILE A 275 -0.13 7.17 -17.29
C ILE A 275 -1.38 7.73 -16.61
N ILE A 276 -1.19 8.48 -15.52
CA ILE A 276 -2.27 9.08 -14.72
C ILE A 276 -3.34 9.82 -15.55
N PRO A 277 -2.97 10.81 -16.39
CA PRO A 277 -3.97 11.55 -17.17
C PRO A 277 -4.68 10.71 -18.23
N ILE A 278 -4.11 9.56 -18.62
CA ILE A 278 -4.70 8.63 -19.59
C ILE A 278 -5.78 7.77 -18.93
N LEU A 279 -5.45 7.17 -17.78
CA LEU A 279 -6.34 6.22 -17.11
C LEU A 279 -7.39 6.90 -16.22
N LYS A 280 -7.10 8.09 -15.68
CA LYS A 280 -8.00 8.89 -14.82
C LYS A 280 -8.70 8.02 -13.76
N ASP A 281 -10.03 7.98 -13.78
CA ASP A 281 -10.87 7.24 -12.82
C ASP A 281 -10.70 5.71 -12.91
N GLY A 282 -10.10 5.20 -13.99
CA GLY A 282 -9.66 3.80 -14.08
C GLY A 282 -8.64 3.40 -13.01
N LEU A 283 -7.98 4.39 -12.38
CA LEU A 283 -7.05 4.17 -11.27
C LEU A 283 -7.73 3.96 -9.90
N HIS A 284 -9.04 4.16 -9.78
CA HIS A 284 -9.75 4.03 -8.50
C HIS A 284 -9.41 2.76 -7.72
N PRO A 285 -9.31 1.55 -8.32
CA PRO A 285 -8.99 0.33 -7.59
C PRO A 285 -7.58 0.30 -7.00
N VAL A 286 -6.65 1.10 -7.53
CA VAL A 286 -5.22 1.07 -7.17
C VAL A 286 -4.73 2.36 -6.53
N VAL A 287 -5.62 3.36 -6.35
CA VAL A 287 -5.27 4.71 -5.87
C VAL A 287 -4.55 4.69 -4.52
N VAL A 288 -4.98 3.85 -3.58
CA VAL A 288 -4.38 3.76 -2.24
C VAL A 288 -2.94 3.21 -2.31
N SER A 289 -2.72 2.16 -3.13
CA SER A 289 -1.39 1.58 -3.35
C SER A 289 -0.47 2.59 -4.02
N MET A 290 -0.99 3.28 -5.05
CA MET A 290 -0.26 4.30 -5.80
C MET A 290 0.17 5.47 -4.89
N VAL A 291 -0.78 6.03 -4.14
CA VAL A 291 -0.51 7.11 -3.17
C VAL A 291 0.52 6.64 -2.13
N THR A 292 0.38 5.43 -1.60
CA THR A 292 1.35 4.88 -0.64
C THR A 292 2.76 4.88 -1.21
N VAL A 293 2.93 4.33 -2.41
CA VAL A 293 4.24 4.24 -3.06
C VAL A 293 4.83 5.61 -3.42
N VAL A 294 4.01 6.52 -3.96
CA VAL A 294 4.44 7.88 -4.28
C VAL A 294 4.90 8.60 -3.01
N THR A 295 4.12 8.52 -1.92
CA THR A 295 4.46 9.16 -0.65
C THR A 295 5.78 8.65 -0.05
N ASP A 296 6.08 7.36 -0.19
CA ASP A 296 7.32 6.77 0.31
C ASP A 296 8.57 7.28 -0.45
N ASN A 297 8.42 7.64 -1.73
CA ASN A 297 9.49 8.16 -2.57
C ASN A 297 9.81 9.64 -2.30
N LEU A 298 8.92 10.41 -1.65
CA LEU A 298 9.14 11.82 -1.30
C LEU A 298 10.30 12.02 -0.33
N ASN A 299 10.65 10.97 0.44
CA ASN A 299 11.83 10.98 1.31
C ASN A 299 13.12 10.53 0.60
N SER A 300 13.11 10.41 -0.74
CA SER A 300 14.31 10.05 -1.49
C SER A 300 15.36 11.16 -1.45
N LYS A 301 16.63 10.76 -1.26
CA LYS A 301 17.78 11.67 -1.39
C LYS A 301 18.17 11.92 -2.85
N ASN A 302 17.64 11.12 -3.78
CA ASN A 302 17.86 11.33 -5.21
C ASN A 302 16.86 12.39 -5.70
N SER A 303 17.37 13.48 -6.28
CA SER A 303 16.57 14.62 -6.73
C SER A 303 15.60 14.24 -7.86
N GLY A 304 16.02 13.43 -8.83
CA GLY A 304 15.16 12.97 -9.93
C GLY A 304 13.97 12.16 -9.44
N ILE A 305 14.20 11.20 -8.53
CA ILE A 305 13.13 10.43 -7.88
C ILE A 305 12.18 11.35 -7.10
N TYR A 306 12.71 12.29 -6.34
CA TYR A 306 11.90 13.24 -5.58
C TYR A 306 11.02 14.11 -6.50
N THR A 307 11.62 14.71 -7.54
CA THR A 307 10.89 15.54 -8.50
C THR A 307 9.79 14.73 -9.19
N ALA A 308 10.09 13.52 -9.65
CA ALA A 308 9.09 12.65 -10.27
C ALA A 308 7.97 12.27 -9.29
N ALA A 309 8.29 11.97 -8.03
CA ALA A 309 7.29 11.68 -7.00
C ALA A 309 6.38 12.89 -6.73
N ILE A 310 6.92 14.11 -6.66
CA ILE A 310 6.13 15.34 -6.49
C ILE A 310 5.18 15.60 -7.66
N MET A 311 5.60 15.32 -8.90
CA MET A 311 4.70 15.40 -10.06
C MET A 311 3.50 14.48 -9.91
N ASN A 312 3.71 13.29 -9.35
CA ASN A 312 2.63 12.36 -9.05
C ASN A 312 1.79 12.80 -7.84
N VAL A 313 2.29 13.56 -6.86
CA VAL A 313 1.43 14.08 -5.78
C VAL A 313 0.32 14.97 -6.33
N SER A 314 0.58 15.68 -7.44
CA SER A 314 -0.41 16.51 -8.14
C SER A 314 -1.40 15.71 -9.00
N LEU A 315 -1.52 14.39 -8.76
CA LEU A 315 -2.61 13.54 -9.21
C LEU A 315 -3.95 14.27 -9.08
N SER A 316 -4.74 14.28 -10.15
CA SER A 316 -6.14 14.74 -10.12
C SER A 316 -7.04 13.64 -10.65
N LEU A 317 -8.12 13.36 -9.92
CA LEU A 317 -9.17 12.41 -10.30
C LEU A 317 -10.51 13.15 -10.40
N SER A 318 -11.51 12.56 -11.05
CA SER A 318 -12.85 13.17 -11.05
C SER A 318 -13.42 13.26 -9.63
N ASP A 319 -13.09 12.27 -8.78
CA ASP A 319 -13.41 12.27 -7.35
C ASP A 319 -12.17 12.52 -6.48
N ASN A 320 -11.83 13.79 -6.30
CA ASN A 320 -10.74 14.20 -5.41
C ASN A 320 -10.95 13.81 -3.94
N ALA A 321 -12.15 13.39 -3.52
CA ALA A 321 -12.37 12.90 -2.15
C ALA A 321 -11.62 11.58 -1.90
N LEU A 322 -11.45 10.73 -2.92
CA LEU A 322 -10.66 9.50 -2.81
C LEU A 322 -9.17 9.81 -2.60
N LEU A 323 -8.64 10.81 -3.33
CA LEU A 323 -7.26 11.28 -3.15
C LEU A 323 -7.08 11.91 -1.77
N LEU A 324 -8.01 12.78 -1.35
CA LEU A 324 -8.00 13.39 -0.02
C LEU A 324 -7.95 12.32 1.07
N GLN A 325 -8.82 11.31 1.00
CA GLN A 325 -8.83 10.19 1.93
C GLN A 325 -7.50 9.43 1.91
N ALA A 326 -7.00 9.09 0.72
CA ALA A 326 -5.76 8.34 0.57
C ALA A 326 -4.57 9.10 1.19
N PHE A 327 -4.38 10.37 0.86
CA PHE A 327 -3.31 11.20 1.42
C PHE A 327 -3.47 11.42 2.92
N ALA A 328 -4.68 11.73 3.41
CA ALA A 328 -4.94 11.92 4.84
C ALA A 328 -4.59 10.66 5.65
N SER A 329 -4.88 9.47 5.11
CA SER A 329 -4.53 8.20 5.75
C SER A 329 -3.01 7.99 5.88
N ARG A 330 -2.21 8.56 4.95
CA ARG A 330 -0.76 8.38 4.91
C ARG A 330 -0.01 9.21 5.93
N VAL A 331 -0.56 10.35 6.37
CA VAL A 331 0.12 11.30 7.27
C VAL A 331 0.66 10.62 8.53
N HIS A 332 -0.09 9.68 9.10
CA HIS A 332 0.30 8.94 10.30
C HIS A 332 1.53 8.04 10.08
N PHE A 333 1.82 7.64 8.84
CA PHE A 333 2.87 6.66 8.51
C PHE A 333 4.13 7.27 7.88
N ILE A 334 4.12 8.56 7.57
CA ILE A 334 5.23 9.27 6.91
C ILE A 334 5.90 10.27 7.86
N SER A 335 7.09 10.72 7.52
CA SER A 335 7.88 11.68 8.30
C SER A 335 8.74 12.54 7.37
N GLY A 336 9.41 13.56 7.90
CA GLY A 336 10.33 14.37 7.12
C GLY A 336 9.63 15.20 6.05
N ARG A 337 10.30 15.29 4.90
CA ARG A 337 9.83 16.07 3.75
C ARG A 337 8.51 15.54 3.20
N ALA A 338 8.35 14.22 3.12
CA ALA A 338 7.11 13.61 2.66
C ALA A 338 5.89 14.11 3.46
N MET A 339 6.01 14.21 4.79
CA MET A 339 4.93 14.72 5.62
C MET A 339 4.59 16.18 5.31
N GLN A 340 5.61 17.01 5.05
CA GLN A 340 5.41 18.41 4.67
C GLN A 340 4.68 18.52 3.33
N ASP A 341 5.17 17.83 2.30
CA ASP A 341 4.61 17.87 0.95
C ASP A 341 3.16 17.37 0.90
N ILE A 342 2.86 16.28 1.63
CA ILE A 342 1.50 15.73 1.69
C ILE A 342 0.56 16.63 2.48
N THR A 343 1.02 17.27 3.55
CA THR A 343 0.20 18.23 4.33
C THR A 343 -0.10 19.48 3.51
N GLU A 344 0.88 19.97 2.76
CA GLU A 344 0.70 21.07 1.81
C GLU A 344 -0.35 20.71 0.76
N HIS A 345 -0.23 19.53 0.14
CA HIS A 345 -1.17 19.07 -0.88
C HIS A 345 -2.58 18.86 -0.33
N LEU A 346 -2.72 18.35 0.90
CA LEU A 346 -4.01 18.24 1.57
C LEU A 346 -4.72 19.59 1.71
N SER A 347 -3.97 20.68 1.97
CA SER A 347 -4.52 22.04 2.03
C SER A 347 -5.15 22.45 0.69
N ALA A 348 -4.48 22.16 -0.42
CA ALA A 348 -5.04 22.40 -1.75
C ALA A 348 -6.29 21.53 -2.03
N LEU A 349 -6.26 20.26 -1.63
CA LEU A 349 -7.39 19.35 -1.81
C LEU A 349 -8.62 19.76 -1.00
N VAL A 350 -8.45 20.27 0.22
CA VAL A 350 -9.55 20.79 1.06
C VAL A 350 -10.38 21.81 0.27
N SER A 351 -9.71 22.79 -0.34
CA SER A 351 -10.38 23.83 -1.14
C SER A 351 -11.16 23.24 -2.34
N SER A 352 -10.61 22.20 -2.99
CA SER A 352 -11.26 21.56 -4.13
C SER A 352 -12.42 20.62 -3.76
N VAL A 353 -12.34 19.95 -2.60
CA VAL A 353 -13.29 18.91 -2.20
C VAL A 353 -14.42 19.48 -1.36
N TYR A 354 -14.15 20.48 -0.51
CA TYR A 354 -15.13 20.99 0.46
C TYR A 354 -16.41 21.50 -0.22
N SER A 355 -16.27 22.24 -1.32
CA SER A 355 -17.40 22.78 -2.09
C SER A 355 -18.39 21.71 -2.59
N ARG A 356 -17.93 20.48 -2.83
CA ARG A 356 -18.76 19.37 -3.35
C ARG A 356 -19.11 18.34 -2.28
N LYS A 357 -18.20 18.07 -1.35
CA LYS A 357 -18.28 16.98 -0.35
C LYS A 357 -17.68 17.44 0.99
N PRO A 358 -18.33 18.37 1.72
CA PRO A 358 -17.79 18.92 2.97
C PRO A 358 -17.57 17.83 4.03
N GLN A 359 -18.48 16.86 4.12
CA GLN A 359 -18.37 15.71 5.03
C GLN A 359 -17.10 14.87 4.81
N ALA A 360 -16.55 14.83 3.58
CA ALA A 360 -15.30 14.11 3.33
C ALA A 360 -14.12 14.84 3.99
N VAL A 361 -14.08 16.17 3.91
CA VAL A 361 -13.06 16.98 4.56
C VAL A 361 -13.14 16.86 6.08
N GLU A 362 -14.35 16.96 6.64
CA GLU A 362 -14.57 16.77 8.08
C GLU A 362 -14.08 15.39 8.55
N ARG A 363 -14.40 14.35 7.76
CA ARG A 363 -14.12 12.96 8.11
C ARG A 363 -12.66 12.55 7.96
N HIS A 364 -11.95 13.11 6.99
CA HIS A 364 -10.60 12.68 6.63
C HIS A 364 -9.54 13.68 7.08
N THR A 365 -9.79 14.98 6.97
CA THR A 365 -8.80 16.02 7.21
C THR A 365 -8.78 16.53 8.65
N LEU A 366 -9.93 16.68 9.31
CA LEU A 366 -9.94 17.11 10.72
C LEU A 366 -9.16 16.17 11.65
N PRO A 367 -9.26 14.82 11.53
CA PRO A 367 -8.43 13.93 12.33
C PRO A 367 -6.92 14.16 12.12
N VAL A 368 -6.51 14.53 10.91
CA VAL A 368 -5.12 14.87 10.60
C VAL A 368 -4.72 16.18 11.28
N LEU A 369 -5.58 17.20 11.25
CA LEU A 369 -5.34 18.45 11.96
C LEU A 369 -5.18 18.21 13.47
N TRP A 370 -6.10 17.46 14.08
CA TRP A 370 -6.04 17.14 15.51
C TRP A 370 -4.80 16.32 15.85
N TYR A 371 -4.40 15.38 14.99
CA TYR A 371 -3.15 14.66 15.15
C TYR A 371 -1.96 15.63 15.23
N PHE A 372 -1.85 16.60 14.32
CA PHE A 372 -0.77 17.57 14.39
C PHE A 372 -0.85 18.41 15.66
N LEU A 373 -1.98 19.02 15.97
CA LEU A 373 -2.11 19.94 17.11
C LEU A 373 -1.90 19.26 18.47
N ASN A 374 -2.21 17.98 18.61
CA ASN A 374 -1.95 17.22 19.84
C ASN A 374 -0.47 16.81 19.98
N ASN A 375 0.27 16.65 18.88
CA ASN A 375 1.62 16.07 18.91
C ASN A 375 2.74 17.07 18.62
N MET A 376 2.45 18.23 18.03
CA MET A 376 3.45 19.25 17.74
C MET A 376 3.88 19.96 19.03
N ILE A 377 5.18 20.06 19.25
CA ILE A 377 5.76 20.96 20.25
C ILE A 377 5.79 22.38 19.63
N GLY A 378 5.77 23.45 20.45
CA GLY A 378 5.59 24.86 20.02
C GLY A 378 6.43 25.39 18.85
N ASN A 379 7.51 24.71 18.44
CA ASN A 379 8.27 25.01 17.23
C ASN A 379 7.78 24.27 15.96
N GLY A 380 6.69 23.50 16.04
CA GLY A 380 6.15 22.65 14.98
C GLY A 380 6.96 21.38 14.71
N VAL A 381 7.74 20.93 15.69
CA VAL A 381 8.47 19.66 15.61
C VAL A 381 7.60 18.56 16.23
N LEU A 382 7.52 17.42 15.53
CA LEU A 382 6.86 16.22 16.04
C LEU A 382 7.90 15.31 16.74
N PRO A 383 7.69 14.93 18.01
CA PRO A 383 8.59 14.03 18.73
C PRO A 383 8.86 12.74 17.94
N GLY A 384 10.14 12.36 17.82
CA GLY A 384 10.54 11.14 17.11
C GLY A 384 10.41 11.19 15.58
N ARG A 385 10.02 12.33 14.99
CA ARG A 385 9.98 12.53 13.53
C ARG A 385 10.87 13.70 13.14
N SER A 386 11.63 13.54 12.05
CA SER A 386 12.40 14.65 11.49
C SER A 386 11.48 15.61 10.73
N GLY A 387 11.77 16.91 10.80
CA GLY A 387 11.08 17.95 10.03
C GLY A 387 10.21 18.90 10.87
N ASN A 388 10.23 20.17 10.50
CA ASN A 388 9.33 21.19 11.04
C ASN A 388 8.07 21.26 10.17
N VAL A 389 6.91 21.00 10.75
CA VAL A 389 5.62 20.99 10.04
C VAL A 389 4.79 22.26 10.30
N ARG A 390 5.30 23.23 11.09
CA ARG A 390 4.52 24.42 11.51
C ARG A 390 3.91 25.17 10.33
N THR A 391 4.70 25.46 9.32
CA THR A 391 4.27 26.25 8.16
C THR A 391 3.19 25.55 7.34
N VAL A 392 3.36 24.24 7.07
CA VAL A 392 2.39 23.47 6.29
C VAL A 392 1.11 23.21 7.08
N VAL A 393 1.20 23.04 8.41
CA VAL A 393 0.01 22.91 9.27
C VAL A 393 -0.72 24.24 9.38
N CYS A 394 -0.01 25.37 9.45
CA CYS A 394 -0.61 26.70 9.38
C CYS A 394 -1.41 26.89 8.08
N ARG A 395 -0.86 26.49 6.92
CA ARG A 395 -1.60 26.51 5.65
C ARG A 395 -2.82 25.61 5.66
N LEU A 396 -2.72 24.41 6.24
CA LEU A 396 -3.85 23.50 6.39
C LEU A 396 -4.95 24.11 7.26
N VAL A 397 -4.59 24.68 8.41
CA VAL A 397 -5.50 25.39 9.32
C VAL A 397 -6.20 26.53 8.59
N LYS A 398 -5.46 27.38 7.88
CA LYS A 398 -6.02 28.50 7.13
C LYS A 398 -6.93 28.06 5.99
N SER A 399 -6.57 27.00 5.27
CA SER A 399 -7.44 26.44 4.23
C SER A 399 -8.72 25.86 4.81
N LEU A 400 -8.65 25.12 5.92
CA LEU A 400 -9.84 24.61 6.60
C LEU A 400 -10.71 25.75 7.13
N TYR A 401 -10.14 26.77 7.77
CA TYR A 401 -10.90 27.90 8.28
C TYR A 401 -11.53 28.73 7.18
N LYS A 402 -10.84 28.92 6.05
CA LYS A 402 -11.40 29.61 4.87
C LYS A 402 -12.66 28.92 4.34
N GLU A 403 -12.66 27.58 4.29
CA GLU A 403 -13.78 26.82 3.73
C GLU A 403 -14.89 26.54 4.77
N MET A 404 -14.52 26.27 6.03
CA MET A 404 -15.46 25.87 7.10
C MET A 404 -15.97 27.04 7.96
N GLY A 405 -15.19 28.12 8.09
CA GLY A 405 -15.45 29.22 9.01
C GLY A 405 -15.64 28.73 10.46
N ARG A 406 -16.70 29.23 11.12
CA ARG A 406 -17.04 28.91 12.51
C ARG A 406 -17.28 27.42 12.78
N SER A 407 -17.66 26.64 11.77
CA SER A 407 -17.79 25.19 11.91
C SER A 407 -16.47 24.56 12.39
N LEU A 408 -15.31 25.08 11.98
CA LEU A 408 -14.03 24.58 12.48
C LEU A 408 -13.86 24.82 13.99
N GLU A 409 -14.30 25.97 14.49
CA GLU A 409 -14.27 26.31 15.92
C GLU A 409 -15.22 25.42 16.72
N ASP A 410 -16.41 25.15 16.18
CA ASP A 410 -17.39 24.23 16.78
C ASP A 410 -16.78 22.83 16.93
N HIS A 411 -16.09 22.32 15.91
CA HIS A 411 -15.38 21.05 16.00
C HIS A 411 -14.21 21.10 17.00
N ALA A 412 -13.48 22.23 17.05
CA ALA A 412 -12.38 22.43 17.98
C ALA A 412 -12.84 22.50 19.45
N SER A 413 -14.08 22.93 19.73
CA SER A 413 -14.64 23.00 21.09
C SER A 413 -14.63 21.65 21.83
N SER A 414 -14.66 20.54 21.08
CA SER A 414 -14.56 19.17 21.59
C SER A 414 -13.13 18.71 21.91
N GLN A 415 -12.13 19.50 21.56
CA GLN A 415 -10.70 19.16 21.72
C GLN A 415 -10.13 19.69 23.04
N PRO A 416 -9.00 19.15 23.51
CA PRO A 416 -8.32 19.65 24.71
C PRO A 416 -7.92 21.14 24.59
N GLN A 417 -7.87 21.86 25.71
CA GLN A 417 -7.56 23.31 25.74
C GLN A 417 -6.24 23.67 25.04
N HIS A 418 -5.21 22.83 25.15
CA HIS A 418 -3.94 23.08 24.48
C HIS A 418 -4.04 23.01 22.93
N VAL A 419 -4.93 22.17 22.40
CA VAL A 419 -5.22 22.05 20.96
C VAL A 419 -5.94 23.30 20.47
N ILE A 420 -6.94 23.77 21.22
CA ILE A 420 -7.69 25.00 20.90
C ILE A 420 -6.75 26.20 20.85
N LYS A 421 -5.89 26.34 21.86
CA LYS A 421 -4.88 27.41 21.90
C LYS A 421 -3.92 27.32 20.70
N SER A 422 -3.41 26.13 20.39
CA SER A 422 -2.53 25.93 19.24
C SER A 422 -3.21 26.25 17.91
N LEU A 423 -4.51 25.97 17.78
CA LEU A 423 -5.29 26.33 16.61
C LEU A 423 -5.38 27.86 16.44
N GLN A 424 -5.69 28.59 17.52
CA GLN A 424 -5.74 30.05 17.52
C GLN A 424 -4.39 30.66 17.16
N ASP A 425 -3.31 30.20 17.80
CA ASP A 425 -1.94 30.67 17.53
C ASP A 425 -1.53 30.50 16.05
N LEU A 426 -2.06 29.48 15.36
CA LEU A 426 -1.79 29.25 13.92
C LEU A 426 -2.70 30.07 13.00
N LEU A 427 -3.92 30.39 13.42
CA LEU A 427 -4.82 31.28 12.67
C LEU A 427 -4.30 32.72 12.65
N ASP A 428 -3.78 33.19 13.78
CA ASP A 428 -3.24 34.54 13.95
C ASP A 428 -1.85 34.72 13.30
N MET A 429 -1.18 33.63 12.94
CA MET A 429 0.13 33.68 12.29
C MET A 429 0.03 34.24 10.88
N GLU A 430 0.77 35.29 10.55
CA GLU A 430 0.96 35.72 9.15
C GLU A 430 1.90 34.75 8.41
N LEU A 431 1.47 34.27 7.25
CA LEU A 431 2.34 33.46 6.38
C LEU A 431 3.14 34.46 5.53
N GLN A 432 4.47 34.49 5.72
CA GLN A 432 5.39 35.19 4.82
C GLN A 432 5.54 34.47 3.48
#